data_AF-A0A955QIR9-F1
#
_entry.id   AF-A0A955QIR9-F1
#
_cell.length_a   1.000
_cell.length_b   1.000
_cell.length_c   1.000
_cell.angle_alpha   90.00
_cell.angle_beta   90.00
_cell.angle_gamma   90.00
#
_symmetry.space_group_name_H-M   'P 1'
#
loop_
_entity.id
_entity.type
_entity.pdbx_description
1 polymer ?
#
loop_
_entity_poly.entity_id
_entity_poly.type
_entity_poly.pdbx_seq_one_letter_code
_entity_poly.pdbx_strand_id
1 'polypeptide(L)'
;MPVFEYSGTTGAGRTMTGHVIAATAQEAIQMLRQQELFVTRLREKVEEAIQVQGIREEWSFTQRVSGKDLAGFTHQLATLIRAGVPLLECLDLLGTEAGHPQLRRALRVIREQVEGGSYLAQALSSFPGIFPPIYMHLVEVGESTGRLDESLSQLAGYLEKQTQLRAKILASLAYPALLVGVALSVLVFLCVWVVPQFSVLFSEMGESLPWLTQVVIGGAEGLQEYGLIWLGSMPLVVCIARKWLQQPAIRDRKDAALLAM
;
A
#
# COMPACT_ATOMS: atom_id res chain seq x y z
N MET A 1 -9.04 -15.31 -29.45
CA MET A 1 -9.48 -16.69 -29.82
C MET A 1 -9.22 -17.56 -28.61
N PRO A 2 -10.19 -18.36 -28.13
CA PRO A 2 -10.02 -19.10 -26.88
C PRO A 2 -8.97 -20.22 -26.99
N VAL A 3 -8.21 -20.40 -25.92
CA VAL A 3 -7.23 -21.48 -25.79
C VAL A 3 -7.85 -22.59 -24.93
N PHE A 4 -7.93 -23.80 -25.47
CA PHE A 4 -8.44 -24.96 -24.76
C PHE A 4 -7.29 -25.83 -24.26
N GLU A 5 -7.27 -26.12 -22.96
CA GLU A 5 -6.40 -27.14 -22.40
C GLU A 5 -7.10 -28.49 -22.49
N TYR A 6 -6.41 -29.47 -23.08
CA TYR A 6 -6.93 -30.83 -23.22
C TYR A 6 -6.03 -31.82 -22.49
N SER A 7 -6.68 -32.78 -21.83
CA SER A 7 -6.06 -34.01 -21.36
C SER A 7 -6.77 -35.16 -22.05
N GLY A 8 -6.01 -35.97 -22.79
CA GLY A 8 -6.56 -37.07 -23.57
C GLY A 8 -5.62 -38.26 -23.65
N THR A 9 -6.17 -39.39 -24.05
CA THR A 9 -5.42 -40.63 -24.26
C THR A 9 -5.30 -40.91 -25.75
N THR A 10 -4.10 -41.24 -26.22
CA THR A 10 -3.90 -41.78 -27.57
C THR A 10 -4.42 -43.21 -27.66
N GLY A 11 -4.69 -43.72 -28.87
CA GLY A 11 -5.13 -45.10 -29.09
C GLY A 11 -4.16 -46.19 -28.54
N ALA A 12 -2.92 -45.81 -28.23
CA ALA A 12 -1.90 -46.64 -27.59
C ALA A 12 -1.90 -46.56 -26.05
N GLY A 13 -2.89 -45.91 -25.43
CA GLY A 13 -3.06 -45.85 -23.97
C GLY A 13 -2.13 -44.87 -23.24
N ARG A 14 -1.47 -43.95 -23.95
CA ARG A 14 -0.61 -42.91 -23.34
C ARG A 14 -1.40 -41.62 -23.13
N THR A 15 -1.39 -41.09 -21.91
CA THR A 15 -2.00 -39.80 -21.57
C THR A 15 -1.13 -38.65 -22.07
N MET A 16 -1.68 -37.77 -22.90
CA MET A 16 -1.05 -36.55 -23.38
C MET A 16 -1.85 -35.33 -22.93
N THR A 17 -1.13 -34.30 -22.49
CA THR A 17 -1.69 -33.00 -22.08
C THR A 17 -1.10 -31.91 -22.94
N GLY A 18 -1.92 -30.94 -23.35
CA GLY A 18 -1.50 -29.87 -24.26
C GLY A 18 -2.54 -28.77 -24.38
N HIS A 19 -2.25 -27.77 -25.22
CA HIS A 19 -3.12 -26.64 -25.48
C HIS A 19 -3.46 -26.59 -26.98
N VAL A 20 -4.72 -26.33 -27.32
CA VAL A 20 -5.18 -26.14 -28.70
C VAL A 20 -5.98 -24.84 -28.79
N ILE A 21 -5.69 -24.06 -29.83
CA ILE A 21 -6.41 -22.80 -30.11
C ILE A 21 -7.53 -23.16 -31.09
N ALA A 22 -8.78 -22.88 -30.72
CA ALA A 22 -9.94 -23.09 -31.59
C ALA A 22 -10.97 -22.00 -31.34
N ALA A 23 -11.86 -21.71 -32.30
CA ALA A 23 -12.91 -20.71 -32.10
C ALA A 23 -14.04 -21.24 -31.22
N THR A 24 -14.25 -22.57 -31.18
CA THR A 24 -15.28 -23.23 -30.36
C THR A 24 -14.77 -24.54 -29.75
N ALA A 25 -15.37 -24.94 -28.61
CA ALA A 25 -15.06 -26.22 -27.99
C ALA A 25 -15.30 -27.42 -28.92
N GLN A 26 -16.29 -27.33 -29.82
CA GLN A 26 -16.57 -28.38 -30.81
C GLN A 26 -15.49 -28.47 -31.88
N GLU A 27 -14.94 -27.34 -32.31
CA GLU A 27 -13.81 -27.27 -33.25
C GLU A 27 -12.52 -27.83 -32.61
N ALA A 28 -12.24 -27.49 -31.34
CA ALA A 28 -11.12 -28.06 -30.60
C ALA A 28 -11.21 -29.60 -30.51
N ILE A 29 -12.39 -30.14 -30.24
CA ILE A 29 -12.61 -31.60 -30.19
C ILE A 29 -12.40 -32.23 -31.57
N GLN A 30 -12.84 -31.59 -32.65
CA GLN A 30 -12.64 -32.09 -34.01
C GLN A 30 -11.16 -32.10 -34.42
N MET A 31 -10.42 -31.04 -34.11
CA MET A 31 -8.97 -30.97 -34.40
C MET A 31 -8.19 -32.02 -33.62
N LEU A 32 -8.51 -32.22 -32.34
CA LEU A 32 -7.85 -33.24 -31.50
C LEU A 32 -8.21 -34.67 -31.94
N ARG A 33 -9.44 -34.88 -32.44
CA ARG A 33 -9.87 -36.18 -32.98
C ARG A 33 -9.16 -36.54 -34.29
N GLN A 34 -8.83 -35.56 -35.14
CA GLN A 34 -8.00 -35.79 -36.35
C GLN A 34 -6.58 -36.23 -36.02
N GLN A 35 -6.09 -35.92 -34.81
CA GLN A 35 -4.77 -36.33 -34.31
C GLN A 35 -4.81 -37.62 -33.48
N GLU A 36 -5.88 -38.42 -33.60
CA GLU A 36 -6.09 -39.69 -32.87
C GLU A 36 -6.03 -39.56 -31.34
N LEU A 37 -6.29 -38.36 -30.81
CA LEU A 37 -6.32 -38.06 -29.37
C LEU A 37 -7.78 -38.04 -28.88
N PHE A 38 -8.12 -38.97 -27.99
CA PHE A 38 -9.42 -39.00 -27.35
C PHE A 38 -9.40 -38.12 -26.10
N VAL A 39 -10.12 -37.00 -26.14
CA VAL A 39 -10.17 -36.03 -25.05
C VAL A 39 -10.99 -36.58 -23.88
N THR A 40 -10.34 -36.73 -22.71
CA THR A 40 -10.99 -37.18 -21.46
C THR A 40 -11.50 -36.00 -20.64
N ARG A 41 -10.79 -34.86 -20.68
CA ARG A 41 -11.23 -33.59 -20.10
C ARG A 41 -10.81 -32.45 -21.01
N LEU A 42 -11.76 -31.59 -21.35
CA LEU A 42 -11.54 -30.34 -22.06
C LEU A 42 -11.86 -29.21 -21.08
N ARG A 43 -10.87 -28.37 -20.76
CA ARG A 43 -11.07 -27.13 -20.00
C ARG A 43 -10.76 -25.97 -20.91
N GLU A 44 -11.76 -25.13 -21.14
CA GLU A 44 -11.54 -23.82 -21.73
C GLU A 44 -10.70 -22.99 -20.76
N LYS A 45 -9.48 -22.67 -21.15
CA LYS A 45 -8.70 -21.66 -20.44
C LYS A 45 -9.22 -20.34 -20.96
N VAL A 46 -10.23 -19.81 -20.29
CA VAL A 46 -10.73 -18.45 -20.54
C VAL A 46 -9.56 -17.52 -20.27
N GLU A 47 -8.91 -17.13 -21.35
CA GLU A 47 -7.78 -16.20 -21.35
C GLU A 47 -8.36 -14.83 -21.00
N GLU A 48 -8.32 -14.54 -19.70
CA GLU A 48 -8.39 -13.22 -19.07
C GLU A 48 -9.33 -12.24 -19.76
N ALA A 49 -10.62 -12.60 -19.81
CA ALA A 49 -11.64 -11.58 -19.69
C ALA A 49 -11.42 -10.88 -18.35
N ILE A 50 -10.84 -9.68 -18.40
CA ILE A 50 -10.70 -8.75 -17.29
C ILE A 50 -12.02 -8.75 -16.52
N GLN A 51 -12.00 -9.41 -15.37
CA GLN A 51 -13.11 -9.43 -14.43
C GLN A 51 -13.30 -8.00 -13.91
N VAL A 52 -14.16 -7.24 -14.56
CA VAL A 52 -14.73 -5.99 -14.01
C VAL A 52 -15.78 -6.31 -12.93
N GLN A 53 -16.07 -7.59 -12.66
CA GLN A 53 -16.95 -8.05 -11.58
C GLN A 53 -16.18 -8.91 -10.57
N GLY A 54 -15.19 -8.29 -9.92
CA GLY A 54 -14.43 -8.91 -8.82
C GLY A 54 -13.81 -7.91 -7.84
N ILE A 55 -14.17 -6.61 -7.91
CA ILE A 55 -13.63 -5.59 -6.99
C ILE A 55 -14.52 -5.52 -5.75
N ARG A 56 -14.59 -6.62 -5.01
CA ARG A 56 -14.95 -6.61 -3.59
C ARG A 56 -14.18 -7.76 -2.96
N GLU A 57 -13.26 -7.43 -2.05
CA GLU A 57 -12.74 -8.32 -1.00
C GLU A 57 -11.38 -9.01 -1.14
N GLU A 58 -10.46 -8.59 -2.02
CA GLU A 58 -9.03 -8.94 -1.89
C GLU A 58 -8.10 -7.72 -1.95
N TRP A 59 -8.47 -6.66 -1.24
CA TRP A 59 -7.55 -5.56 -0.98
C TRP A 59 -6.55 -6.01 0.08
N SER A 60 -5.45 -6.60 -0.38
CA SER A 60 -4.26 -6.79 0.44
C SER A 60 -3.84 -5.42 1.02
N PHE A 61 -4.13 -5.23 2.31
CA PHE A 61 -3.86 -4.00 3.07
C PHE A 61 -2.36 -3.67 3.14
N THR A 62 -1.48 -4.56 2.64
CA THR A 62 -0.03 -4.51 2.82
C THR A 62 0.74 -3.81 1.71
N GLN A 63 0.10 -3.38 0.61
CA GLN A 63 0.82 -2.82 -0.54
C GLN A 63 0.32 -1.45 -0.97
N ARG A 64 0.15 -0.47 -0.06
CA ARG A 64 -0.12 0.91 -0.48
C ARG A 64 1.04 1.46 -1.33
N VAL A 65 0.72 2.01 -2.50
CA VAL A 65 1.68 2.72 -3.35
C VAL A 65 2.32 3.87 -2.56
N SER A 66 3.64 3.93 -2.54
CA SER A 66 4.36 5.01 -1.85
C SER A 66 4.12 6.34 -2.56
N GLY A 67 4.03 7.42 -1.80
CA GLY A 67 3.96 8.77 -2.37
C GLY A 67 5.17 9.09 -3.27
N LYS A 68 6.34 8.48 -2.98
CA LYS A 68 7.54 8.63 -3.82
C LYS A 68 7.38 7.95 -5.18
N ASP A 69 6.79 6.76 -5.22
CA ASP A 69 6.57 6.02 -6.46
C ASP A 69 5.53 6.73 -7.33
N LEU A 70 4.45 7.24 -6.72
CA LEU A 70 3.45 8.04 -7.41
C LEU A 70 4.02 9.36 -7.96
N ALA A 71 4.86 10.05 -7.18
CA ALA A 71 5.55 11.27 -7.62
C ALA A 71 6.47 10.99 -8.82
N GLY A 72 7.29 9.92 -8.73
CA GLY A 72 8.18 9.50 -9.80
C GLY A 72 7.44 9.14 -11.08
N PHE A 73 6.40 8.31 -10.98
CA PHE A 73 5.52 7.97 -12.09
C PHE A 73 4.95 9.24 -12.77
N THR A 74 4.42 10.17 -11.96
CA THR A 74 3.78 11.38 -12.49
C THR A 74 4.78 12.31 -13.15
N HIS A 75 5.99 12.44 -12.60
CA HIS A 75 7.08 13.19 -13.22
C HIS A 75 7.50 12.58 -14.57
N GLN A 76 7.65 11.25 -14.63
CA GLN A 76 7.98 10.55 -15.87
C GLN A 76 6.87 10.72 -16.91
N LEU A 77 5.60 10.58 -16.51
CA LEU A 77 4.45 10.78 -17.38
C LEU A 77 4.42 12.21 -17.93
N ALA A 78 4.59 13.23 -17.08
CA ALA A 78 4.68 14.62 -17.52
C ALA A 78 5.82 14.84 -18.53
N THR A 79 6.97 14.21 -18.30
CA THR A 79 8.14 14.32 -19.18
C THR A 79 7.88 13.72 -20.56
N LEU A 80 7.27 12.52 -20.62
CA LEU A 80 6.96 11.85 -21.88
C LEU A 80 5.87 12.58 -22.66
N ILE A 81 4.80 13.02 -21.98
CA ILE A 81 3.72 13.79 -22.60
C ILE A 81 4.25 15.13 -23.15
N ARG A 82 5.13 15.81 -22.41
CA ARG A 82 5.80 17.04 -22.88
C ARG A 82 6.73 16.79 -24.07
N ALA A 83 7.32 15.59 -24.16
CA ALA A 83 8.11 15.18 -25.32
C ALA A 83 7.25 14.80 -26.54
N GLY A 84 5.91 14.83 -26.43
CA GLY A 84 4.97 14.52 -27.50
C GLY A 84 4.71 13.02 -27.67
N VAL A 85 5.11 12.18 -26.70
CA VAL A 85 4.81 10.76 -26.74
C VAL A 85 3.30 10.55 -26.49
N PRO A 86 2.61 9.72 -27.29
CA PRO A 86 1.19 9.43 -27.11
C PRO A 86 0.89 8.89 -25.69
N LEU A 87 -0.24 9.29 -25.12
CA LEU A 87 -0.63 8.91 -23.75
C LEU A 87 -0.68 7.39 -23.55
N LEU A 88 -1.24 6.65 -24.51
CA LEU A 88 -1.34 5.19 -24.44
C LEU A 88 0.04 4.52 -24.40
N GLU A 89 1.00 5.04 -25.15
CA GLU A 89 2.39 4.56 -25.16
C GLU A 89 3.09 4.90 -23.85
N CYS A 90 2.88 6.12 -23.32
CA CYS A 90 3.38 6.51 -22.01
C CYS A 90 2.87 5.58 -20.90
N LEU A 91 1.58 5.26 -20.90
CA LEU A 91 0.97 4.39 -19.89
C LEU A 91 1.50 2.96 -19.96
N ASP A 92 1.82 2.46 -21.16
CA ASP A 92 2.39 1.13 -21.35
C ASP A 92 3.86 1.05 -20.90
N LEU A 93 4.68 2.02 -21.33
CA LEU A 93 6.09 2.13 -20.92
C LEU A 93 6.21 2.26 -19.40
N LEU A 94 5.46 3.19 -18.80
CA LEU A 94 5.52 3.41 -17.35
C LEU A 94 4.85 2.28 -16.57
N GLY A 95 3.84 1.62 -17.14
CA GLY A 95 3.22 0.44 -16.56
C GLY A 95 4.20 -0.72 -16.44
N THR A 96 4.99 -0.98 -17.48
CA THR A 96 6.00 -2.05 -17.47
C THR A 96 7.18 -1.72 -16.55
N GLU A 97 7.62 -0.46 -16.48
CA GLU A 97 8.70 -0.01 -15.59
C GLU A 97 8.29 0.12 -14.11
N ALA A 98 6.99 0.20 -13.80
CA ALA A 98 6.51 0.40 -12.44
C ALA A 98 6.96 -0.72 -11.49
N GLY A 99 7.85 -0.38 -10.55
CA GLY A 99 8.37 -1.31 -9.53
C GLY A 99 7.29 -1.83 -8.58
N HIS A 100 6.23 -1.05 -8.33
CA HIS A 100 5.16 -1.43 -7.42
C HIS A 100 4.04 -2.23 -8.11
N PRO A 101 3.73 -3.48 -7.68
CA PRO A 101 2.80 -4.36 -8.39
C PRO A 101 1.36 -3.83 -8.46
N GLN A 102 0.88 -3.15 -7.42
CA GLN A 102 -0.45 -2.51 -7.45
C GLN A 102 -0.52 -1.36 -8.47
N LEU A 103 0.55 -0.57 -8.59
CA LEU A 103 0.58 0.55 -9.54
C LEU A 103 0.56 0.00 -10.98
N ARG A 104 1.36 -1.04 -11.24
CA ARG A 104 1.38 -1.73 -12.55
C ARG A 104 0.01 -2.27 -12.95
N ARG A 105 -0.70 -2.93 -12.03
CA ARG A 105 -2.06 -3.43 -12.28
C ARG A 105 -3.04 -2.29 -12.55
N ALA A 106 -2.98 -1.23 -11.75
CA ALA A 106 -3.84 -0.06 -11.95
C ALA A 106 -3.59 0.60 -13.32
N LEU A 107 -2.32 0.77 -13.71
CA LEU A 107 -1.95 1.38 -14.99
C LEU A 107 -2.42 0.55 -16.19
N ARG A 108 -2.37 -0.79 -16.11
CA ARG A 108 -2.92 -1.65 -17.17
C ARG A 108 -4.42 -1.42 -17.38
N VAL A 109 -5.19 -1.42 -16.28
CA VAL A 109 -6.63 -1.17 -16.34
C VAL A 109 -6.93 0.26 -16.81
N ILE A 110 -6.16 1.26 -16.39
CA ILE A 110 -6.31 2.64 -16.84
C ILE A 110 -6.04 2.73 -18.35
N ARG A 111 -4.98 2.08 -18.84
CA ARG A 111 -4.63 2.04 -20.26
C ARG A 111 -5.77 1.44 -21.08
N GLU A 112 -6.33 0.30 -20.65
CA GLU A 112 -7.47 -0.35 -21.32
C GLU A 112 -8.71 0.55 -21.36
N GLN A 113 -9.01 1.28 -20.28
CA GLN A 113 -10.14 2.21 -20.26
C GLN A 113 -9.94 3.40 -21.21
N VAL A 114 -8.72 3.95 -21.25
CA VAL A 114 -8.36 5.05 -22.15
C VAL A 114 -8.34 4.60 -23.61
N GLU A 115 -7.86 3.37 -23.88
CA GLU A 115 -7.92 2.74 -25.21
C GLU A 115 -9.36 2.54 -25.66
N GLY A 116 -10.26 2.22 -24.72
CA GLY A 116 -11.71 2.16 -24.94
C GLY A 116 -12.40 3.52 -25.09
N GLY A 117 -11.65 4.64 -25.06
CA GLY A 117 -12.17 5.99 -25.26
C GLY A 117 -12.65 6.71 -23.99
N SER A 118 -12.36 6.17 -22.81
CA SER A 118 -12.64 6.87 -21.54
C SER A 118 -11.63 7.99 -21.31
N TYR A 119 -12.08 9.07 -20.67
CA TYR A 119 -11.19 10.14 -20.22
C TYR A 119 -10.18 9.61 -19.18
N LEU A 120 -8.95 10.11 -19.21
CA LEU A 120 -7.88 9.72 -18.29
C LEU A 120 -8.29 9.99 -16.83
N ALA A 121 -8.89 11.15 -16.56
CA ALA A 121 -9.37 11.48 -15.21
C ALA A 121 -10.41 10.48 -14.69
N GLN A 122 -11.30 10.03 -15.56
CA GLN A 122 -12.31 9.03 -15.24
C GLN A 122 -11.68 7.66 -15.00
N ALA A 123 -10.70 7.26 -15.80
CA ALA A 123 -9.98 6.01 -15.62
C ALA A 123 -9.22 5.97 -14.28
N LEU A 124 -8.57 7.08 -13.90
CA LEU A 124 -7.88 7.23 -12.62
C LEU A 124 -8.84 7.13 -11.42
N SER A 125 -10.11 7.54 -11.59
CA SER A 125 -11.14 7.47 -10.55
C SER A 125 -11.52 6.06 -10.10
N SER A 126 -11.20 5.05 -10.92
CA SER A 126 -11.33 3.64 -10.54
C SER A 126 -10.38 3.25 -9.39
N PHE A 127 -9.34 4.06 -9.11
CA PHE A 127 -8.29 3.75 -8.14
C PHE A 127 -8.04 4.88 -7.11
N PRO A 128 -9.05 5.26 -6.30
CA PRO A 128 -8.93 6.37 -5.34
C PRO A 128 -7.93 6.10 -4.20
N GLY A 129 -7.56 4.84 -3.97
CA GLY A 129 -6.52 4.45 -3.01
C GLY A 129 -5.09 4.76 -3.49
N ILE A 130 -4.89 4.95 -4.80
CA ILE A 130 -3.59 5.26 -5.42
C ILE A 130 -3.57 6.72 -5.86
N PHE A 131 -4.65 7.20 -6.49
CA PHE A 131 -4.76 8.57 -7.02
C PHE A 131 -5.69 9.41 -6.13
N PRO A 132 -5.16 10.36 -5.35
CA PRO A 132 -5.98 11.23 -4.49
C PRO A 132 -6.90 12.14 -5.31
N PRO A 133 -7.98 12.70 -4.71
CA PRO A 133 -8.91 13.60 -5.42
C PRO A 133 -8.26 14.74 -6.18
N ILE A 134 -7.26 15.39 -5.57
CA ILE A 134 -6.53 16.49 -6.22
C ILE A 134 -5.76 16.06 -7.47
N TYR A 135 -5.33 14.80 -7.53
CA TYR A 135 -4.69 14.22 -8.71
C TYR A 135 -5.69 14.15 -9.86
N MET A 136 -6.87 13.59 -9.60
CA MET A 136 -7.92 13.40 -10.61
C MET A 136 -8.41 14.74 -11.15
N HIS A 137 -8.68 15.73 -10.27
CA HIS A 137 -9.15 17.04 -10.70
C HIS A 137 -8.14 17.83 -11.53
N LEU A 138 -6.85 17.74 -11.21
CA LEU A 138 -5.81 18.41 -12.01
C LEU A 138 -5.66 17.76 -13.38
N VAL A 139 -5.77 16.43 -13.46
CA VAL A 139 -5.78 15.70 -14.74
C VAL A 139 -7.03 16.06 -15.55
N GLU A 140 -8.19 16.12 -14.92
CA GLU A 140 -9.47 16.49 -15.55
C GLU A 140 -9.41 17.89 -16.17
N VAL A 141 -8.84 18.87 -15.46
CA VAL A 141 -8.61 20.22 -15.97
C VAL A 141 -7.62 20.19 -17.14
N GLY A 142 -6.52 19.44 -17.02
CA GLY A 142 -5.53 19.32 -18.09
C GLY A 142 -6.09 18.67 -19.36
N GLU A 143 -6.91 17.64 -19.21
CA GLU A 143 -7.57 16.93 -20.29
C GLU A 143 -8.65 17.79 -20.97
N SER A 144 -9.46 18.51 -20.18
CA SER A 144 -10.51 19.39 -20.71
C SER A 144 -9.95 20.64 -21.41
N THR A 145 -8.80 21.13 -20.97
CA THR A 145 -8.14 22.31 -21.57
C THR A 145 -7.14 21.95 -22.68
N GLY A 146 -6.88 20.65 -22.90
CA GLY A 146 -5.86 20.17 -23.82
C GLY A 146 -4.42 20.49 -23.37
N ARG A 147 -4.23 20.87 -22.10
CA ARG A 147 -2.94 21.23 -21.48
C ARG A 147 -2.54 20.20 -20.43
N LEU A 148 -2.54 18.93 -20.85
CA LEU A 148 -2.23 17.80 -19.99
C LEU A 148 -0.77 17.82 -19.53
N ASP A 149 0.14 18.27 -20.41
CA ASP A 149 1.57 18.44 -20.13
C ASP A 149 1.83 19.40 -18.96
N GLU A 150 1.19 20.58 -18.98
CA GLU A 150 1.33 21.57 -17.92
C GLU A 150 0.72 21.07 -16.61
N SER A 151 -0.48 20.49 -16.69
CA SER A 151 -1.21 20.02 -15.51
C SER A 151 -0.48 18.87 -14.81
N LEU A 152 0.06 17.91 -15.57
CA LEU A 152 0.88 16.83 -15.04
C LEU A 152 2.21 17.33 -14.47
N SER A 153 2.83 18.34 -15.08
CA SER A 153 4.06 18.94 -14.56
C SER A 153 3.82 19.64 -13.21
N GLN A 154 2.73 20.41 -13.11
CA GLN A 154 2.32 21.04 -11.84
C GLN A 154 2.00 19.98 -10.77
N LEU A 155 1.30 18.92 -11.16
CA LEU A 155 0.95 17.81 -10.27
C LEU A 155 2.19 17.04 -9.78
N ALA A 156 3.15 16.77 -10.66
CA ALA A 156 4.44 16.17 -10.30
C ALA A 156 5.17 17.02 -9.26
N GLY A 157 5.30 18.33 -9.50
CA GLY A 157 5.92 19.27 -8.56
C GLY A 157 5.19 19.34 -7.21
N TYR A 158 3.86 19.25 -7.22
CA TYR A 158 3.07 19.18 -5.99
C TYR A 158 3.37 17.90 -5.18
N LEU A 159 3.38 16.73 -5.85
CA LEU A 159 3.66 15.45 -5.20
C LEU A 159 5.10 15.37 -4.67
N GLU A 160 6.08 15.88 -5.41
CA GLU A 160 7.46 15.99 -4.95
C GLU A 160 7.58 16.87 -3.70
N LYS A 161 6.96 18.06 -3.69
CA LYS A 161 6.94 18.91 -2.49
C LYS A 161 6.26 18.20 -1.32
N GLN A 162 5.15 17.51 -1.55
CA GLN A 162 4.43 16.80 -0.50
C GLN A 162 5.27 15.65 0.10
N THR A 163 5.97 14.89 -0.74
CA THR A 163 6.86 13.80 -0.29
C THR A 163 8.09 14.34 0.45
N GLN A 164 8.71 15.42 -0.04
CA GLN A 164 9.84 16.07 0.63
C GLN A 164 9.45 16.64 1.99
N LEU A 165 8.29 17.31 2.09
CA LEU A 165 7.77 17.82 3.36
C LEU A 165 7.54 16.69 4.37
N ARG A 166 6.92 15.58 3.94
CA ARG A 166 6.73 14.41 4.79
C ARG A 166 8.06 13.82 5.25
N ALA A 167 9.03 13.67 4.35
CA ALA A 167 10.36 13.18 4.68
C ALA A 167 11.07 14.09 5.69
N LYS A 168 10.97 15.41 5.52
CA LYS A 168 11.55 16.40 6.44
C LYS A 168 10.93 16.30 7.84
N ILE A 169 9.60 16.20 7.92
CA ILE A 169 8.88 16.04 9.21
C ILE A 169 9.34 14.75 9.90
N LEU A 170 9.41 13.63 9.16
CA LEU A 170 9.85 12.35 9.71
C LEU A 170 11.31 12.40 10.19
N ALA A 171 12.20 13.04 9.43
CA ALA A 171 13.59 13.23 9.81
C ALA A 171 13.73 14.07 11.08
N SER A 172 12.98 15.17 11.21
CA SER A 172 12.99 16.01 12.41
C SER A 172 12.45 15.29 13.65
N LEU A 173 11.50 14.36 13.49
CA LEU A 173 10.96 13.55 14.59
C LEU A 173 11.88 12.38 14.99
N ALA A 174 12.83 11.99 14.15
CA ALA A 174 13.73 10.87 14.43
C ALA A 174 14.60 11.12 15.67
N TYR A 175 15.11 12.34 15.84
CA TYR A 175 15.94 12.68 16.99
C TYR A 175 15.17 12.67 18.34
N PRO A 176 14.01 13.35 18.48
CA PRO A 176 13.18 13.22 19.68
C PRO A 176 12.78 11.78 19.99
N ALA A 177 12.41 11.00 18.96
CA ALA A 177 12.05 9.59 19.14
C ALA A 177 13.23 8.75 19.68
N LEU A 178 14.44 8.97 19.16
CA LEU A 178 15.65 8.31 19.65
C LEU A 178 15.92 8.66 21.12
N LEU A 179 15.87 9.95 21.47
CA LEU A 179 16.15 10.43 22.84
C LEU A 179 15.13 9.88 23.84
N VAL A 180 13.84 9.93 23.52
CA VAL A 180 12.78 9.35 24.33
C VAL A 180 12.94 7.83 24.45
N GLY A 181 13.30 7.15 23.37
CA GLY A 181 13.57 5.71 23.37
C GLY A 181 14.72 5.32 24.29
N VAL A 182 15.83 6.05 24.24
CA VAL A 182 16.98 5.83 25.14
C VAL A 182 16.62 6.13 26.60
N ALA A 183 15.94 7.25 26.87
CA ALA A 183 15.52 7.62 28.21
C ALA A 183 14.57 6.57 28.83
N LEU A 184 13.58 6.08 28.07
CA LEU A 184 12.68 5.01 28.49
C LEU A 184 13.44 3.70 28.73
N SER A 185 14.38 3.35 27.85
CA SER A 185 15.22 2.15 28.00
C SER A 185 16.01 2.17 29.31
N VAL A 186 16.67 3.29 29.62
CA VAL A 186 17.41 3.47 30.89
C VAL A 186 16.48 3.42 32.11
N LEU A 187 15.31 4.04 32.02
CA LEU A 187 14.31 4.02 33.10
C LEU A 187 13.83 2.59 33.38
N VAL A 188 13.47 1.84 32.34
CA VAL A 188 13.08 0.43 32.45
C VAL A 188 14.21 -0.39 33.06
N PHE A 189 15.44 -0.23 32.57
CA PHE A 189 16.62 -0.91 33.11
C PHE A 189 16.80 -0.68 34.61
N LEU A 190 16.69 0.57 35.06
CA LEU A 190 16.80 0.93 36.48
C LEU A 190 15.69 0.28 37.32
N CYS A 191 14.45 0.33 36.84
CA CYS A 191 13.32 -0.28 37.54
C CYS A 191 13.40 -1.82 37.59
N VAL A 192 13.93 -2.47 36.55
CA VAL A 192 13.96 -3.94 36.47
C VAL A 192 15.15 -4.55 37.18
N TRP A 193 16.34 -3.95 37.11
CA TRP A 193 17.55 -4.52 37.71
C TRP A 193 17.98 -3.82 38.99
N VAL A 194 17.88 -2.50 39.08
CA VAL A 194 18.46 -1.74 40.20
C VAL A 194 17.50 -1.72 41.41
N VAL A 195 16.23 -1.40 41.19
CA VAL A 195 15.21 -1.33 42.25
C VAL A 195 15.08 -2.63 43.09
N PRO A 196 15.03 -3.85 42.52
CA PRO A 196 14.90 -5.07 43.34
C PRO A 196 16.10 -5.31 44.25
N GLN A 197 17.32 -4.90 43.85
CA GLN A 197 18.49 -5.02 44.73
C GLN A 197 18.32 -4.19 46.00
N PHE A 198 17.76 -2.99 45.90
CA PHE A 198 17.45 -2.18 47.09
C PHE A 198 16.39 -2.83 47.97
N SER A 199 15.35 -3.46 47.40
CA SER A 199 14.33 -4.16 48.17
C SER A 199 14.91 -5.27 49.05
N VAL A 200 15.89 -6.02 48.53
CA VAL A 200 16.59 -7.07 49.29
C VAL A 200 17.37 -6.47 50.45
N LEU A 201 18.12 -5.39 50.22
CA LEU A 201 18.89 -4.69 51.27
C LEU A 201 17.98 -4.18 52.40
N PHE A 202 16.83 -3.57 52.08
CA PHE A 202 15.90 -3.09 53.11
C PHE A 202 15.24 -4.23 53.90
N SER A 203 14.98 -5.37 53.25
CA SER A 203 14.42 -6.54 53.94
C SER A 203 15.38 -7.14 54.98
N GLU A 204 16.70 -7.03 54.76
CA GLU A 204 17.72 -7.48 55.71
C GLU A 204 17.88 -6.53 56.91
N MET A 205 17.56 -5.24 56.75
CA MET A 205 17.64 -4.23 57.82
C MET A 205 16.46 -4.28 58.81
N GLY A 206 15.45 -5.13 58.57
CA GLY A 206 14.36 -5.37 59.52
C GLY A 206 13.30 -4.26 59.63
N GLU A 207 13.35 -3.24 58.77
CA GLU A 207 12.36 -2.16 58.71
C GLU A 207 11.48 -2.26 57.44
N SER A 208 10.19 -1.95 57.60
CA SER A 208 9.25 -1.92 56.46
C SER A 208 9.61 -0.79 55.50
N LEU A 209 9.64 -1.10 54.20
CA LEU A 209 9.87 -0.14 53.12
C LEU A 209 9.00 1.13 53.30
N PRO A 210 9.59 2.35 53.25
CA PRO A 210 8.84 3.60 53.25
C PRO A 210 7.78 3.60 52.15
N TRP A 211 6.61 4.21 52.40
CA TRP A 211 5.49 4.20 51.45
C TRP A 211 5.87 4.71 50.04
N LEU A 212 6.83 5.64 49.96
CA LEU A 212 7.33 6.18 48.70
C LEU A 212 8.08 5.12 47.86
N THR A 213 8.84 4.21 48.48
CA THR A 213 9.53 3.13 47.75
C THR A 213 8.57 2.01 47.38
N GLN A 214 7.54 1.75 48.18
CA GLN A 214 6.47 0.79 47.83
C GLN A 214 5.70 1.22 46.58
N VAL A 215 5.42 2.52 46.42
CA VAL A 215 4.77 3.05 45.19
C VAL A 215 5.68 2.87 43.96
N VAL A 216 6.99 3.10 44.11
CA VAL A 216 7.96 2.92 43.01
C VAL A 216 8.12 1.45 42.63
N ILE A 217 8.20 0.55 43.62
CA ILE A 217 8.29 -0.90 43.39
C ILE A 217 7.00 -1.43 42.76
N GLY A 218 5.83 -1.04 43.27
CA GLY A 218 4.55 -1.42 42.68
C GLY A 218 4.37 -0.90 41.25
N GLY A 219 4.87 0.30 40.95
CA GLY A 219 4.92 0.83 39.59
C GLY A 219 5.90 0.07 38.69
N ALA A 220 7.05 -0.37 39.21
CA ALA A 220 8.05 -1.16 38.50
C ALA A 220 7.57 -2.59 38.24
N GLU A 221 6.89 -3.23 39.18
CA GLU A 221 6.26 -4.55 39.02
C GLU A 221 5.15 -4.50 37.96
N GLY A 222 4.32 -3.45 37.96
CA GLY A 222 3.34 -3.22 36.90
C GLY A 222 3.98 -3.01 35.52
N LEU A 223 5.18 -2.41 35.47
CA LEU A 223 5.97 -2.26 34.25
C LEU A 223 6.66 -3.57 33.83
N GLN A 224 7.01 -4.46 34.77
CA GLN A 224 7.56 -5.79 34.48
C GLN A 224 6.49 -6.75 33.96
N GLU A 225 5.29 -6.73 34.54
CA GLU A 225 4.18 -7.60 34.16
C GLU A 225 3.53 -7.18 32.83
N TYR A 226 3.49 -5.87 32.54
CA TYR A 226 2.96 -5.32 31.29
C TYR A 226 4.06 -4.76 30.36
N GLY A 227 5.34 -5.04 30.59
CA GLY A 227 6.45 -4.42 29.87
C GLY A 227 6.42 -4.65 28.36
N LEU A 228 6.06 -5.87 27.94
CA LEU A 228 5.86 -6.22 26.53
C LEU A 228 4.62 -5.52 25.94
N ILE A 229 3.59 -5.28 26.76
CA ILE A 229 2.35 -4.59 26.38
C ILE A 229 2.59 -3.09 26.28
N TRP A 230 3.42 -2.48 27.15
CA TRP A 230 3.82 -1.07 27.06
C TRP A 230 4.73 -0.81 25.86
N LEU A 231 5.71 -1.69 25.59
CA LEU A 231 6.52 -1.65 24.37
C LEU A 231 5.66 -1.84 23.10
N GLY A 232 4.64 -2.70 23.16
CA GLY A 232 3.64 -2.85 22.10
C GLY A 232 2.63 -1.70 22.01
N SER A 233 2.40 -0.97 23.11
CA SER A 233 1.50 0.18 23.17
C SER A 233 2.17 1.44 22.62
N MET A 234 3.49 1.57 22.69
CA MET A 234 4.23 2.71 22.14
C MET A 234 3.94 2.94 20.64
N PRO A 235 3.99 1.92 19.76
CA PRO A 235 3.55 2.08 18.38
C PRO A 235 2.02 2.30 18.27
N LEU A 236 1.21 1.76 19.17
CA LEU A 236 -0.24 1.99 19.22
C LEU A 236 -0.57 3.45 19.58
N VAL A 237 0.12 4.04 20.55
CA VAL A 237 0.00 5.44 20.97
C VAL A 237 0.51 6.37 19.88
N VAL A 238 1.59 6.02 19.19
CA VAL A 238 2.04 6.75 17.98
C VAL A 238 1.00 6.64 16.86
N CYS A 239 0.36 5.49 16.68
CA CYS A 239 -0.69 5.28 15.69
C CYS A 239 -2.00 6.02 16.06
N ILE A 240 -2.36 6.04 17.34
CA ILE A 240 -3.49 6.80 17.90
C ILE A 240 -3.20 8.29 17.79
N ALA A 241 -2.02 8.77 18.18
CA ALA A 241 -1.60 10.15 18.03
C ALA A 241 -1.58 10.58 16.56
N ARG A 242 -1.12 9.71 15.65
CA ARG A 242 -1.26 9.92 14.19
C ARG A 242 -2.71 10.04 13.77
N LYS A 243 -3.60 9.16 14.23
CA LYS A 243 -5.04 9.24 13.95
C LYS A 243 -5.70 10.47 14.58
N TRP A 244 -5.32 10.85 15.80
CA TRP A 244 -5.82 12.00 16.54
C TRP A 244 -5.41 13.32 15.88
N LEU A 245 -4.15 13.43 15.46
CA LEU A 245 -3.64 14.60 14.73
C LEU A 245 -4.18 14.68 13.29
N GLN A 246 -4.74 13.59 12.75
CA GLN A 246 -5.41 13.55 11.45
C GLN A 246 -6.92 13.76 11.54
N GLN A 247 -7.52 13.82 12.73
CA GLN A 247 -8.94 14.13 12.88
C GLN A 247 -9.19 15.65 12.74
N PRO A 248 -10.02 16.08 11.77
CA PRO A 248 -10.27 17.50 11.48
C PRO A 248 -10.85 18.27 12.68
N ALA A 249 -11.59 17.60 13.57
CA ALA A 249 -12.23 18.21 14.74
C ALA A 249 -11.26 18.83 15.78
N ILE A 250 -9.99 18.42 15.80
CA ILE A 250 -8.98 18.98 16.72
C ILE A 250 -8.26 20.19 16.08
N ARG A 251 -8.20 20.26 14.75
CA ARG A 251 -7.62 21.42 14.05
C ARG A 251 -8.51 22.65 14.25
N ASP A 252 -9.81 22.47 14.06
CA ASP A 252 -10.79 23.56 14.16
C ASP A 252 -10.93 24.10 15.60
N ARG A 253 -10.77 23.24 16.62
CA ARG A 253 -10.78 23.67 18.03
C ARG A 253 -9.53 24.44 18.45
N LYS A 254 -8.36 24.10 17.89
CA LYS A 254 -7.13 24.85 18.13
C LYS A 254 -7.16 26.19 17.41
N ASP A 255 -7.70 26.22 16.19
CA ASP A 255 -7.86 27.44 15.41
C ASP A 255 -8.90 28.38 16.04
N ALA A 256 -9.98 27.85 16.63
CA ALA A 256 -10.96 28.64 17.39
C ALA A 256 -10.40 29.21 18.70
N ALA A 257 -9.53 28.47 19.40
CA ALA A 257 -8.90 28.94 20.64
C ALA A 257 -7.82 30.01 20.38
N LEU A 258 -7.12 29.94 19.24
CA LEU A 258 -6.12 30.93 18.85
C LEU A 258 -6.73 32.25 18.36
N LEU A 259 -7.97 32.25 17.87
CA LEU A 259 -8.70 33.45 17.47
C LEU A 259 -9.46 34.12 18.64
N ALA A 260 -9.52 33.46 19.80
CA ALA A 260 -10.19 33.94 21.00
C ALA A 260 -9.22 34.59 22.02
N MET A 261 -7.97 34.82 21.63
CA MET A 261 -6.89 35.36 22.48
C MET A 261 -6.32 36.65 21.90
#